data_AF-W1PIM2-F1
#
_entry.id   AF-W1PIM2-F1
#
_cell.length_a   1.000
_cell.length_b   1.000
_cell.length_c   1.000
_cell.angle_alpha   90.00
_cell.angle_beta   90.00
_cell.angle_gamma   90.00
#
_symmetry.space_group_name_H-M   'P 1'
#
loop_
_entity.id
_entity.type
_entity.pdbx_description
1 polymer ?
#
loop_
_entity_poly.entity_id
_entity_poly.type
_entity_poly.pdbx_seq_one_letter_code
_entity_poly.pdbx_strand_id
1 'polypeptide(L)'
;MDCGYAPVGQERVEVEYVPEKTELDEDLLDDFKKVFEKFSFGEAALGDKDDDKKDEAGLDAAAAAAKKQADSDEDEDEQDGQQKEKGVSNKKKKLQRRMKIAELKQICSRPDVVEVWDATAADPKLLVFLKSYRNTVPVPRHWCQKRKFLQGKRGIEKQPFQLPDFIAATGIEKIRQAYIEKEDSKKLKQKQRERMQPKMGKMDIDYQVLHDAFFKYQTKPKLTTHGDLYHEGKEFE
;
A
#
# COMPACT_ATOMS: atom_id res chain seq x y z
N MET A 1 -45.40 -25.10 -46.22
CA MET A 1 -44.44 -24.01 -46.52
C MET A 1 -43.15 -24.41 -45.82
N ASP A 2 -42.38 -25.23 -46.52
CA ASP A 2 -41.04 -25.69 -46.12
C ASP A 2 -40.08 -24.51 -46.28
N CYS A 3 -39.44 -24.09 -45.19
CA CYS A 3 -38.35 -23.11 -45.25
C CYS A 3 -37.05 -23.89 -45.04
N GLY A 4 -36.46 -24.34 -46.15
CA GLY A 4 -35.18 -25.03 -46.16
C GLY A 4 -34.04 -24.07 -45.83
N TYR A 5 -33.23 -24.42 -44.84
CA TYR A 5 -31.96 -23.77 -44.54
C TYR A 5 -30.82 -24.70 -44.98
N ALA A 6 -30.16 -24.36 -46.07
CA ALA A 6 -28.98 -25.08 -46.55
C ALA A 6 -27.74 -24.58 -45.79
N PRO A 7 -26.93 -25.46 -45.17
CA PRO A 7 -25.65 -25.05 -44.59
C PRO A 7 -24.61 -24.85 -45.69
N VAL A 8 -24.10 -23.62 -45.78
CA VAL A 8 -23.02 -23.21 -46.68
C VAL A 8 -21.74 -23.97 -46.32
N GLY A 9 -21.08 -24.54 -47.34
CA GLY A 9 -19.88 -25.36 -47.20
C GLY A 9 -18.74 -24.63 -46.49
N GLN A 10 -18.12 -25.32 -45.53
CA GLN A 10 -16.89 -24.88 -44.90
C GLN A 10 -15.72 -25.25 -45.82
N GLU A 11 -15.15 -24.26 -46.52
CA GLU A 11 -13.85 -24.43 -47.17
C GLU A 11 -12.78 -24.64 -46.08
N ARG A 12 -12.06 -25.76 -46.14
CA ARG A 12 -10.88 -26.01 -45.31
C ARG A 12 -9.74 -25.15 -45.85
N VAL A 13 -9.46 -24.03 -45.19
CA VAL A 13 -8.27 -23.22 -45.45
C VAL A 13 -7.08 -23.90 -44.78
N GLU A 14 -6.17 -24.45 -45.58
CA GLU A 14 -4.89 -25.00 -45.12
C GLU A 14 -3.88 -23.84 -45.08
N VAL A 15 -3.48 -23.43 -43.87
CA VAL A 15 -2.53 -22.34 -43.66
C VAL A 15 -1.13 -22.94 -43.49
N GLU A 16 -0.30 -22.82 -44.53
CA GLU A 16 1.12 -23.13 -44.44
C GLU A 16 1.87 -21.92 -43.84
N TYR A 17 2.47 -22.11 -42.67
CA TYR A 17 3.26 -21.07 -42.01
C TYR A 17 4.63 -20.97 -42.66
N VAL A 18 4.89 -19.86 -43.35
CA VAL A 18 6.22 -19.50 -43.84
C VAL A 18 6.91 -18.66 -42.77
N PRO A 19 7.94 -19.17 -42.07
CA PRO A 19 8.67 -18.39 -41.09
C PRO A 19 9.37 -17.23 -41.78
N GLU A 20 9.04 -16.01 -41.36
CA GLU A 20 9.72 -14.79 -41.77
C GLU A 20 11.20 -14.88 -41.34
N LYS A 21 12.12 -14.80 -42.32
CA LYS A 21 13.55 -14.70 -42.02
C LYS A 21 13.78 -13.30 -41.47
N THR A 22 13.96 -13.20 -40.16
CA THR A 22 14.34 -11.96 -39.48
C THR A 22 15.68 -11.46 -40.01
N GLU A 23 15.67 -10.38 -40.78
CA GLU A 23 16.87 -9.61 -41.08
C GLU A 23 17.24 -8.84 -39.81
N LEU A 24 18.14 -9.42 -39.02
CA LEU A 24 18.65 -8.78 -37.81
C LEU A 24 19.77 -7.82 -38.22
N ASP A 25 19.61 -6.53 -37.91
CA ASP A 25 20.66 -5.52 -38.09
C ASP A 25 21.95 -5.99 -37.42
N GLU A 26 23.07 -5.95 -38.14
CA GLU A 26 24.39 -6.41 -37.67
C GLU A 26 24.82 -5.68 -36.38
N ASP A 27 24.42 -4.41 -36.23
CA ASP A 27 24.65 -3.61 -35.03
C ASP A 27 23.93 -4.17 -33.79
N LEU A 28 22.72 -4.70 -33.97
CA LEU A 28 21.92 -5.30 -32.89
C LEU A 28 22.49 -6.66 -32.45
N LEU A 29 23.06 -7.41 -33.41
CA LEU A 29 23.75 -8.68 -33.16
C LEU A 29 25.02 -8.50 -32.33
N ASP A 30 25.79 -7.43 -32.58
CA ASP A 30 27.01 -7.14 -31.83
C ASP A 30 26.73 -6.70 -30.40
N ASP A 31 25.63 -5.99 -30.17
CA ASP A 31 25.17 -5.65 -28.81
C ASP A 31 24.72 -6.91 -28.05
N PHE A 32 24.02 -7.85 -28.70
CA PHE A 32 23.67 -9.13 -28.09
C PHE A 32 24.88 -10.00 -27.78
N LYS A 33 25.90 -10.05 -28.65
CA LYS A 33 27.16 -10.77 -28.38
C LYS A 33 27.86 -10.26 -27.14
N LYS A 34 27.98 -8.93 -26.96
CA LYS A 34 28.58 -8.32 -25.76
C LYS A 34 27.83 -8.67 -24.47
N VAL A 35 26.51 -8.87 -24.56
CA VAL A 35 25.70 -9.31 -23.41
C VAL A 35 25.98 -10.78 -23.10
N PHE A 36 25.99 -11.66 -24.11
CA PHE A 36 26.28 -13.08 -23.91
C PHE A 36 27.71 -13.33 -23.38
N GLU A 37 28.72 -12.62 -23.88
CA GLU A 37 30.10 -12.71 -23.37
C GLU A 37 30.21 -12.31 -21.89
N LYS A 38 29.38 -11.35 -21.44
CA LYS A 38 29.34 -10.95 -20.02
C LYS A 38 28.61 -11.96 -19.12
N PHE A 39 27.75 -12.80 -19.69
CA PHE A 39 26.92 -13.74 -18.94
C PHE A 39 27.36 -15.20 -19.03
N SER A 40 28.24 -15.54 -19.98
CA SER A 40 28.95 -16.83 -20.01
C SER A 40 30.08 -16.85 -18.97
N PHE A 41 29.71 -16.77 -17.69
CA PHE A 41 30.55 -17.29 -16.62
C PHE A 41 30.51 -18.81 -16.72
N GLY A 42 31.66 -19.39 -17.03
CA GLY A 42 31.82 -20.80 -17.36
C GLY A 42 31.25 -21.76 -16.32
N GLU A 43 30.88 -22.91 -16.85
CA GLU A 43 30.62 -24.24 -16.29
C GLU A 43 31.77 -24.78 -15.40
N ALA A 44 32.45 -23.90 -14.64
CA ALA A 44 33.61 -24.18 -13.79
C ALA A 44 33.39 -23.78 -12.32
N ALA A 45 32.13 -23.53 -11.92
CA ALA A 45 31.75 -23.21 -10.52
C ALA A 45 30.77 -24.22 -9.90
N LEU A 46 30.56 -25.37 -10.54
CA LEU A 46 29.74 -26.48 -10.02
C LEU A 46 30.60 -27.76 -10.07
N GLY A 47 31.52 -27.86 -9.12
CA GLY A 47 32.43 -29.00 -8.99
C GLY A 47 33.00 -29.09 -7.58
N ASP A 48 32.23 -29.75 -6.73
CA ASP A 48 32.67 -30.57 -5.59
C ASP A 48 33.32 -29.88 -4.37
N LYS A 49 32.61 -29.98 -3.23
CA LYS A 49 33.15 -30.21 -1.88
C LYS A 49 31.99 -30.30 -0.87
N ASP A 50 31.42 -31.50 -0.77
CA ASP A 50 30.90 -32.02 0.48
C ASP A 50 31.93 -33.04 1.00
N ASP A 51 32.47 -32.83 2.21
CA ASP A 51 32.63 -33.93 3.17
C ASP A 51 32.94 -33.41 4.58
N ASP A 52 32.16 -33.95 5.51
CA ASP A 52 32.08 -33.69 6.94
C ASP A 52 33.30 -34.18 7.75
N LYS A 53 33.61 -33.47 8.86
CA LYS A 53 33.74 -34.07 10.22
C LYS A 53 34.04 -33.03 11.33
N LYS A 54 33.02 -32.85 12.17
CA LYS A 54 32.98 -33.07 13.65
C LYS A 54 34.03 -32.43 14.58
N ASP A 55 33.54 -31.57 15.50
CA ASP A 55 33.44 -31.78 16.97
C ASP A 55 33.40 -30.39 17.67
N GLU A 56 32.26 -29.89 18.16
CA GLU A 56 31.57 -30.11 19.47
C GLU A 56 31.96 -29.11 20.59
N ALA A 57 30.91 -28.60 21.26
CA ALA A 57 30.84 -27.78 22.49
C ALA A 57 31.34 -26.32 22.43
N GLY A 58 30.59 -25.28 22.83
CA GLY A 58 29.34 -25.14 23.56
C GLY A 58 29.40 -23.87 24.44
N LEU A 59 28.24 -23.19 24.62
CA LEU A 59 27.85 -22.23 25.67
C LEU A 59 27.51 -20.79 25.22
N ASP A 60 26.21 -20.62 24.99
CA ASP A 60 25.46 -19.40 25.25
C ASP A 60 25.53 -19.00 26.74
N ALA A 61 25.65 -17.69 27.01
CA ALA A 61 24.75 -16.91 27.88
C ALA A 61 25.45 -15.70 28.52
N ALA A 62 24.90 -14.52 28.20
CA ALA A 62 24.57 -13.45 29.14
C ALA A 62 25.62 -12.96 30.16
N ALA A 63 26.22 -11.80 29.87
CA ALA A 63 26.56 -10.82 30.91
C ALA A 63 26.20 -9.41 30.42
N ALA A 64 25.06 -8.94 30.90
CA ALA A 64 24.62 -7.57 30.80
C ALA A 64 25.37 -6.68 31.82
N ALA A 65 25.40 -5.39 31.47
CA ALA A 65 25.40 -4.23 32.37
C ALA A 65 26.74 -3.51 32.66
N ALA A 66 26.62 -2.19 32.53
CA ALA A 66 27.36 -1.12 33.21
C ALA A 66 28.62 -0.56 32.52
N LYS A 67 28.43 0.49 31.70
CA LYS A 67 28.90 1.84 32.09
C LYS A 67 28.23 2.95 31.28
N LYS A 68 27.51 3.80 32.00
CA LYS A 68 27.09 5.15 31.62
C LYS A 68 28.26 6.12 31.88
N GLN A 69 28.19 7.24 31.17
CA GLN A 69 28.69 8.60 31.49
C GLN A 69 30.04 9.08 30.92
N ALA A 70 29.89 10.22 30.23
CA ALA A 70 30.65 11.47 30.32
C ALA A 70 31.91 11.67 29.44
N ASP A 71 31.76 12.50 28.40
CA ASP A 71 32.59 13.66 27.99
C ASP A 71 31.93 14.26 26.72
N SER A 72 31.43 15.50 26.58
CA SER A 72 32.00 16.85 26.81
C SER A 72 33.42 16.96 26.27
N ASP A 73 33.85 17.94 25.49
CA ASP A 73 33.29 19.03 24.69
C ASP A 73 34.44 19.38 23.69
N GLU A 74 34.15 20.15 22.64
CA GLU A 74 35.07 21.02 21.86
C GLU A 74 36.51 20.58 21.49
N ASP A 75 36.85 20.65 20.18
CA ASP A 75 37.94 21.54 19.75
C ASP A 75 38.09 21.63 18.21
N GLU A 76 37.89 22.86 17.76
CA GLU A 76 38.65 23.67 16.79
C GLU A 76 39.08 23.12 15.41
N ASP A 77 38.59 23.83 14.39
CA ASP A 77 39.24 24.05 13.10
C ASP A 77 40.69 24.54 13.28
N GLU A 78 41.65 23.97 12.55
CA GLU A 78 42.49 24.74 11.61
C GLU A 78 43.49 23.88 10.80
N GLN A 79 43.43 24.12 9.49
CA GLN A 79 44.53 24.24 8.51
C GLN A 79 45.40 23.03 8.11
N ASP A 80 45.05 22.55 6.90
CA ASP A 80 45.86 22.51 5.67
C ASP A 80 47.26 21.84 5.64
N GLY A 81 47.48 21.07 4.56
CA GLY A 81 48.80 20.67 4.11
C GLY A 81 49.05 19.17 4.04
N GLN A 82 48.44 18.47 3.07
CA GLN A 82 49.18 17.73 2.03
C GLN A 82 48.28 16.79 1.20
N GLN A 83 48.35 17.01 -0.10
CA GLN A 83 47.79 16.21 -1.18
C GLN A 83 48.14 14.72 -1.03
N LYS A 84 47.14 13.92 -0.68
CA LYS A 84 46.95 12.61 -1.29
C LYS A 84 45.55 12.58 -1.83
N GLU A 85 45.40 12.26 -3.11
CA GLU A 85 44.14 12.02 -3.79
C GLU A 85 43.35 10.89 -3.09
N LYS A 86 42.77 11.19 -1.94
CA LYS A 86 41.69 10.40 -1.39
C LYS A 86 40.49 10.79 -2.22
N GLY A 87 40.32 10.06 -3.33
CA GLY A 87 39.14 10.14 -4.18
C GLY A 87 37.90 10.29 -3.30
N VAL A 88 37.06 11.26 -3.65
CA VAL A 88 35.91 11.71 -2.86
C VAL A 88 35.21 10.50 -2.24
N SER A 89 35.06 10.49 -0.90
CA SER A 89 34.36 9.40 -0.18
C SER A 89 33.02 9.10 -0.86
N ASN A 90 32.63 7.83 -0.95
CA ASN A 90 31.37 7.42 -1.57
C ASN A 90 30.15 8.20 -1.04
N LYS A 91 30.18 8.59 0.25
CA LYS A 91 29.17 9.45 0.88
C LYS A 91 29.16 10.87 0.30
N LYS A 92 30.34 11.45 0.08
CA LYS A 92 30.51 12.80 -0.50
C LYS A 92 30.22 12.81 -2.01
N LYS A 93 30.56 11.74 -2.75
CA LYS A 93 30.12 11.53 -4.15
C LYS A 93 28.59 11.45 -4.27
N LYS A 94 27.94 10.71 -3.36
CA LYS A 94 26.47 10.61 -3.33
C LYS A 94 25.81 11.95 -3.00
N LEU A 95 26.41 12.75 -2.12
CA LEU A 95 25.91 14.09 -1.81
C LEU A 95 26.06 15.05 -2.99
N GLN A 96 27.21 15.02 -3.69
CA GLN A 96 27.44 15.81 -4.89
C GLN A 96 26.49 15.45 -6.05
N ARG A 97 26.05 14.18 -6.12
CA ARG A 97 25.05 13.74 -7.10
C ARG A 97 23.61 14.18 -6.79
N ARG A 98 23.32 14.62 -5.57
CA ARG A 98 21.97 15.11 -5.21
C ARG A 98 21.79 16.52 -5.74
N MET A 99 20.72 16.74 -6.49
CA MET A 99 20.34 18.07 -6.96
C MET A 99 19.81 18.93 -5.80
N LYS A 100 19.96 20.24 -5.91
CA LYS A 100 19.30 21.15 -4.96
C LYS A 100 17.81 21.20 -5.25
N ILE A 101 17.02 21.43 -4.21
CA ILE A 101 15.56 21.54 -4.38
C ILE A 101 15.14 22.72 -5.27
N ALA A 102 15.90 23.82 -5.24
CA ALA A 102 15.65 24.99 -6.09
C ALA A 102 15.84 24.65 -7.58
N GLU A 103 16.90 23.92 -7.92
CA GLU A 103 17.17 23.45 -9.28
C GLU A 103 16.07 22.49 -9.75
N LEU A 104 15.61 21.59 -8.87
CA LEU A 104 14.51 20.68 -9.19
C LEU A 104 13.22 21.45 -9.50
N LYS A 105 12.87 22.46 -8.69
CA LYS A 105 11.71 23.32 -8.93
C LYS A 105 11.80 24.12 -10.24
N GLN A 106 13.01 24.52 -10.65
CA GLN A 106 13.20 25.25 -11.92
C GLN A 106 12.98 24.36 -13.14
N ILE A 107 13.34 23.08 -13.07
CA ILE A 107 13.23 22.14 -14.20
C ILE A 107 11.79 21.62 -14.36
N CYS A 108 11.05 21.49 -13.25
CA CYS A 108 9.75 20.84 -13.24
C CYS A 108 8.61 21.76 -13.71
N SER A 109 7.69 21.24 -14.52
CA SER A 109 6.54 22.00 -15.03
C SER A 109 5.54 22.41 -13.93
N ARG A 110 5.43 21.62 -12.85
CA ARG A 110 4.60 21.92 -11.67
C ARG A 110 5.50 21.94 -10.42
N PRO A 111 6.06 23.09 -10.04
CA PRO A 111 6.97 23.17 -8.88
C PRO A 111 6.27 22.97 -7.53
N ASP A 112 4.94 23.08 -7.47
CA ASP A 112 4.15 22.96 -6.24
C ASP A 112 4.14 21.55 -5.65
N VAL A 113 4.28 20.51 -6.49
CA VAL A 113 4.30 19.11 -6.04
C VAL A 113 5.66 18.66 -5.49
N VAL A 114 6.67 19.52 -5.58
CA VAL A 114 8.04 19.20 -5.15
C VAL A 114 8.15 19.36 -3.63
N GLU A 115 8.42 18.25 -2.96
CA GLU A 115 8.58 18.18 -1.51
C GLU A 115 10.06 18.15 -1.11
N VAL A 116 10.35 18.45 0.17
CA VAL A 116 11.72 18.59 0.68
C VAL A 116 12.54 17.30 0.52
N TRP A 117 11.88 16.15 0.61
CA TRP A 117 12.51 14.84 0.49
C TRP A 117 12.76 14.41 -0.96
N ASP A 118 12.22 15.08 -1.97
CA ASP A 118 12.35 14.64 -3.37
C ASP A 118 13.76 14.79 -3.92
N ALA A 119 14.50 15.80 -3.47
CA ALA A 119 15.92 15.99 -3.78
C ALA A 119 16.80 14.81 -3.33
N THR A 120 16.28 13.96 -2.44
CA THR A 120 16.99 12.83 -1.87
C THR A 120 16.75 11.50 -2.57
N ALA A 121 15.81 11.47 -3.53
CA ALA A 121 15.45 10.29 -4.29
C ALA A 121 16.60 9.82 -5.20
N ALA A 122 16.52 8.57 -5.65
CA ALA A 122 17.51 8.00 -6.59
C ALA A 122 17.49 8.73 -7.94
N ASP A 123 16.29 9.04 -8.44
CA ASP A 123 16.05 9.89 -9.60
C ASP A 123 15.01 10.97 -9.25
N PRO A 124 15.44 12.20 -8.92
CA PRO A 124 14.52 13.28 -8.55
C PRO A 124 13.69 13.79 -9.73
N LYS A 125 14.22 13.75 -10.97
CA LYS A 125 13.52 14.29 -12.14
C LYS A 125 12.34 13.40 -12.50
N LEU A 126 12.58 12.09 -12.57
CA LEU A 126 11.54 11.11 -12.84
C LEU A 126 10.48 11.09 -11.73
N LEU A 127 10.89 11.16 -10.46
CA LEU A 127 9.95 11.19 -9.34
C LEU A 127 8.97 12.37 -9.44
N VAL A 128 9.48 13.58 -9.68
CA VAL A 128 8.61 14.76 -9.82
C VAL A 128 7.76 14.68 -11.08
N PHE A 129 8.29 14.13 -12.17
CA PHE A 129 7.50 13.86 -13.37
C PHE A 129 6.29 12.97 -13.06
N LEU A 130 6.48 11.86 -12.33
CA LEU A 130 5.38 10.98 -11.93
C LEU A 130 4.40 11.66 -10.96
N LYS A 131 4.91 12.43 -9.99
CA LYS A 131 4.07 13.20 -9.05
C LYS A 131 3.23 14.27 -9.74
N SER A 132 3.74 14.88 -10.81
CA SER A 132 3.05 15.91 -11.58
C SER A 132 2.19 15.34 -12.72
N TYR A 133 2.23 14.02 -12.94
CA TYR A 133 1.45 13.37 -13.98
C TYR A 133 -0.05 13.46 -13.70
N ARG A 134 -0.84 13.46 -14.78
CA ARG A 134 -2.29 13.66 -14.71
C ARG A 134 -2.95 12.50 -13.94
N ASN A 135 -3.81 12.85 -12.99
CA ASN A 135 -4.57 11.90 -12.15
C ASN A 135 -3.73 11.06 -11.20
N THR A 136 -2.47 11.41 -10.97
CA THR A 136 -1.67 10.77 -9.92
C THR A 136 -2.19 11.19 -8.55
N VAL A 137 -2.39 10.20 -7.67
CA VAL A 137 -2.73 10.42 -6.27
C VAL A 137 -1.43 10.45 -5.46
N PRO A 138 -1.19 11.49 -4.64
CA PRO A 138 0.05 11.60 -3.87
C PRO A 138 0.13 10.52 -2.78
N VAL A 139 1.35 10.25 -2.31
CA VAL A 139 1.57 9.30 -1.22
C VAL A 139 0.95 9.86 0.09
N PRO A 140 0.19 9.06 0.87
CA PRO A 140 -0.41 9.50 2.12
C PRO A 140 0.61 10.06 3.13
N ARG A 141 0.32 11.24 3.70
CA ARG A 141 1.23 12.00 4.58
C ARG A 141 1.80 11.26 5.80
N HIS A 142 1.18 10.16 6.21
CA HIS A 142 1.59 9.42 7.41
C HIS A 142 2.85 8.57 7.22
N TRP A 143 3.35 8.39 5.99
CA TRP A 143 4.53 7.56 5.71
C TRP A 143 5.80 8.01 6.44
N CYS A 144 5.95 9.31 6.68
CA CYS A 144 7.10 9.90 7.37
C CYS A 144 6.85 10.16 8.86
N GLN A 145 5.67 9.81 9.38
CA GLN A 145 5.33 10.00 10.79
C GLN A 145 5.88 8.86 11.64
N LYS A 146 6.38 9.20 12.84
CA LYS A 146 6.85 8.21 13.81
C LYS A 146 5.70 7.43 14.48
N ARG A 147 4.50 7.99 14.48
CA ARG A 147 3.31 7.38 15.11
C ARG A 147 2.65 6.42 14.14
N LYS A 148 1.98 5.38 14.66
CA LYS A 148 1.14 4.51 13.84
C LYS A 148 -0.08 5.30 13.33
N PHE A 149 -0.53 4.98 12.12
CA PHE A 149 -1.49 5.78 11.33
C PHE A 149 -2.74 6.30 12.07
N LEU A 150 -3.37 5.50 12.96
CA LEU A 150 -4.59 5.88 13.69
C LEU A 150 -4.38 6.06 15.20
N GLN A 151 -3.13 6.18 15.64
CA GLN A 151 -2.82 6.18 17.07
C GLN A 151 -3.17 7.50 17.76
N GLY A 152 -3.23 8.62 17.04
CA GLY A 152 -3.64 9.92 17.58
C GLY A 152 -5.12 9.99 17.96
N LYS A 153 -5.96 9.12 17.37
CA LYS A 153 -7.38 8.97 17.75
C LYS A 153 -7.60 8.30 19.11
N ARG A 154 -6.54 7.82 19.77
CA ARG A 154 -6.66 7.20 21.11
C ARG A 154 -7.01 8.27 22.15
N GLY A 155 -8.28 8.34 22.52
CA GLY A 155 -8.82 9.32 23.48
C GLY A 155 -9.96 10.18 22.93
N ILE A 156 -10.20 10.12 21.62
CA ILE A 156 -11.38 10.72 21.00
C ILE A 156 -12.47 9.67 20.99
N GLU A 157 -13.61 9.96 21.64
CA GLU A 157 -14.76 9.07 21.60
C GLU A 157 -15.42 9.11 20.23
N LYS A 158 -15.41 7.97 19.54
CA LYS A 158 -16.08 7.82 18.26
C LYS A 158 -17.58 7.79 18.51
N GLN A 159 -18.33 8.65 17.81
CA GLN A 159 -19.79 8.59 17.83
C GLN A 159 -20.28 7.19 17.40
N PRO A 160 -21.34 6.67 18.05
CA PRO A 160 -21.99 5.44 17.61
C PRO A 160 -22.42 5.54 16.15
N PHE A 161 -22.59 4.39 15.50
CA PHE A 161 -23.03 4.38 14.11
C PHE A 161 -24.46 4.91 13.99
N GLN A 162 -24.65 5.96 13.20
CA GLN A 162 -25.97 6.49 12.87
C GLN A 162 -26.52 5.78 11.64
N LEU A 163 -27.74 5.24 11.74
CA LEU A 163 -28.42 4.64 10.60
C LEU A 163 -28.78 5.72 9.57
N PRO A 164 -28.70 5.42 8.26
CA PRO A 164 -29.25 6.29 7.23
C PRO A 164 -30.73 6.59 7.47
N ASP A 165 -31.17 7.80 7.17
CA ASP A 165 -32.49 8.32 7.53
C ASP A 165 -33.65 7.41 7.06
N PHE A 166 -33.56 6.85 5.85
CA PHE A 166 -34.59 5.96 5.30
C PHE A 166 -34.68 4.62 6.04
N ILE A 167 -33.60 4.14 6.65
CA ILE A 167 -33.59 2.94 7.50
C ILE A 167 -34.07 3.31 8.90
N ALA A 168 -33.62 4.45 9.44
CA ALA A 168 -34.06 4.93 10.75
C ALA A 168 -35.58 5.17 10.79
N ALA A 169 -36.16 5.64 9.67
CA ALA A 169 -37.60 5.85 9.50
C ALA A 169 -38.44 4.56 9.60
N THR A 170 -37.85 3.37 9.39
CA THR A 170 -38.56 2.09 9.64
C THR A 170 -38.88 1.85 11.11
N GLY A 171 -38.28 2.64 12.02
CA GLY A 171 -38.48 2.51 13.47
C GLY A 171 -37.71 1.36 14.11
N ILE A 172 -36.90 0.62 13.34
CA ILE A 172 -36.11 -0.53 13.85
C ILE A 172 -35.19 -0.15 15.01
N GLU A 173 -34.62 1.05 14.99
CA GLU A 173 -33.74 1.55 16.05
C GLU A 173 -34.46 1.60 17.40
N LYS A 174 -35.67 2.18 17.43
CA LYS A 174 -36.49 2.30 18.63
C LYS A 174 -36.95 0.94 19.14
N ILE A 175 -37.39 0.06 18.25
CA ILE A 175 -37.83 -1.30 18.60
C ILE A 175 -36.67 -2.11 19.20
N ARG A 176 -35.49 -2.02 18.60
CA ARG A 176 -34.30 -2.73 19.06
C ARG A 176 -33.77 -2.18 20.37
N GLN A 177 -33.77 -0.86 20.53
CA GLN A 177 -33.36 -0.20 21.77
C GLN A 177 -34.27 -0.59 22.94
N ALA A 178 -35.59 -0.51 22.76
CA ALA A 178 -36.56 -0.95 23.77
C ALA A 178 -36.41 -2.44 24.13
N TYR A 179 -36.00 -3.28 23.17
CA TYR A 179 -35.73 -4.69 23.43
C TYR A 179 -34.47 -4.92 24.25
N ILE A 180 -33.39 -4.18 23.95
CA ILE A 180 -32.12 -4.23 24.71
C ILE A 180 -32.38 -3.80 26.15
N GLU A 181 -33.08 -2.67 26.36
CA GLU A 181 -33.45 -2.18 27.70
C GLU A 181 -34.32 -3.18 28.47
N LYS A 182 -35.25 -3.85 27.77
CA LYS A 182 -36.07 -4.91 28.36
C LYS A 182 -35.25 -6.16 28.70
N GLU A 183 -34.25 -6.54 27.91
CA GLU A 183 -33.35 -7.66 28.20
C GLU A 183 -32.39 -7.34 29.35
N ASP A 184 -31.91 -6.11 29.45
CA ASP A 184 -31.03 -5.67 30.54
C ASP A 184 -31.78 -5.60 31.88
N SER A 185 -33.07 -5.27 31.84
CA SER A 185 -33.95 -5.30 33.01
C SER A 185 -34.31 -6.71 33.49
N LYS A 186 -34.08 -7.76 32.68
CA LYS A 186 -34.45 -9.14 33.04
C LYS A 186 -33.44 -9.78 33.96
N LYS A 187 -33.94 -10.37 35.06
CA LYS A 187 -33.16 -11.19 35.98
C LYS A 187 -32.65 -12.48 35.30
N LEU A 188 -31.52 -13.01 35.76
CA LEU A 188 -30.88 -14.21 35.21
C LEU A 188 -31.82 -15.43 35.14
N LYS A 189 -32.69 -15.62 36.15
CA LYS A 189 -33.71 -16.69 36.15
C LYS A 189 -34.73 -16.54 35.01
N GLN A 190 -35.12 -15.31 34.67
CA GLN A 190 -36.04 -15.05 33.57
C GLN A 190 -35.37 -15.32 32.22
N LYS A 191 -34.10 -14.92 32.05
CA LYS A 191 -33.29 -15.24 30.86
C LYS A 191 -33.19 -16.76 30.65
N GLN A 192 -33.00 -17.54 31.71
CA GLN A 192 -32.97 -19.01 31.63
C GLN A 192 -34.31 -19.62 31.20
N ARG A 193 -35.44 -19.11 31.72
CA ARG A 193 -36.78 -19.57 31.32
C ARG A 193 -37.11 -19.21 29.86
N GLU A 194 -36.79 -18.00 29.43
CA GLU A 194 -37.00 -17.56 28.05
C GLU A 194 -36.12 -18.32 27.04
N ARG A 195 -34.97 -18.85 27.48
CA ARG A 195 -34.13 -19.75 26.67
C ARG A 195 -34.79 -21.12 26.44
N MET A 196 -35.51 -21.65 27.44
CA MET A 196 -36.23 -22.93 27.32
C MET A 196 -37.57 -22.80 26.60
N GLN A 197 -38.22 -21.64 26.71
CA GLN A 197 -39.48 -21.36 26.03
C GLN A 197 -39.46 -19.96 25.40
N PRO A 198 -38.94 -19.83 24.17
CA PRO A 198 -38.88 -18.56 23.49
C PRO A 198 -40.28 -18.07 23.08
N LYS A 199 -40.52 -16.77 23.26
CA LYS A 199 -41.68 -16.09 22.68
C LYS A 199 -41.28 -15.53 21.33
N MET A 200 -41.91 -16.02 20.25
CA MET A 200 -41.70 -15.57 18.87
C MET A 200 -42.34 -14.18 18.65
N GLY A 201 -41.93 -13.46 17.60
CA GLY A 201 -42.54 -12.19 17.20
C GLY A 201 -42.10 -10.96 18.01
N LYS A 202 -40.89 -10.98 18.60
CA LYS A 202 -40.37 -9.88 19.45
C LYS A 202 -40.00 -8.60 18.67
N MET A 203 -39.81 -8.69 17.36
CA MET A 203 -39.35 -7.60 16.48
C MET A 203 -40.06 -7.68 15.13
N ASP A 204 -41.39 -7.70 15.16
CA ASP A 204 -42.17 -7.77 13.93
C ASP A 204 -42.29 -6.37 13.30
N ILE A 205 -41.87 -6.25 12.05
CA ILE A 205 -41.96 -5.04 11.24
C ILE A 205 -42.61 -5.46 9.93
N ASP A 206 -43.61 -4.67 9.51
CA ASP A 206 -44.30 -4.93 8.25
C ASP A 206 -43.32 -4.98 7.07
N TYR A 207 -43.40 -6.07 6.31
CA TYR A 207 -42.58 -6.30 5.13
C TYR A 207 -42.73 -5.14 4.12
N GLN A 208 -43.93 -4.58 3.97
CA GLN A 208 -44.18 -3.49 3.03
C GLN A 208 -43.37 -2.24 3.40
N VAL A 209 -43.23 -1.96 4.71
CA VAL A 209 -42.45 -0.82 5.20
C VAL A 209 -40.96 -1.01 4.90
N LEU A 210 -40.44 -2.22 5.06
CA LEU A 210 -39.06 -2.55 4.71
C LEU A 210 -38.83 -2.45 3.20
N HIS A 211 -39.75 -2.99 2.40
CA HIS A 211 -39.68 -2.89 0.95
C HIS A 211 -39.64 -1.42 0.50
N ASP A 212 -40.57 -0.60 0.97
CA ASP A 212 -40.62 0.81 0.57
C ASP A 212 -39.38 1.61 1.05
N ALA A 213 -38.81 1.27 2.21
CA ALA A 213 -37.59 1.91 2.70
C ALA A 213 -36.39 1.70 1.74
N PHE A 214 -36.22 0.49 1.20
CA PHE A 214 -35.10 0.17 0.30
C PHE A 214 -35.36 0.50 -1.16
N PHE A 215 -36.61 0.48 -1.63
CA PHE A 215 -36.91 0.66 -3.05
C PHE A 215 -37.50 2.03 -3.39
N LYS A 216 -38.20 2.67 -2.45
CA LYS A 216 -38.89 3.95 -2.69
C LYS A 216 -38.19 5.14 -2.03
N TYR A 217 -37.70 4.97 -0.81
CA TYR A 217 -37.10 6.05 -0.02
C TYR A 217 -35.57 6.01 0.05
N GLN A 218 -34.94 5.12 -0.72
CA GLN A 218 -33.48 5.00 -0.72
C GLN A 218 -32.82 6.29 -1.21
N THR A 219 -31.88 6.80 -0.42
CA THR A 219 -31.09 7.98 -0.77
C THR A 219 -29.64 7.60 -1.03
N LYS A 220 -29.03 8.25 -2.03
CA LYS A 220 -27.62 8.03 -2.36
C LYS A 220 -26.74 8.67 -1.27
N PRO A 221 -25.80 7.91 -0.66
CA PRO A 221 -24.90 8.47 0.35
C PRO A 221 -23.94 9.49 -0.27
N LYS A 222 -23.34 10.32 0.58
CA LYS A 222 -22.24 11.20 0.18
C LYS A 222 -21.03 10.35 -0.18
N LEU A 223 -20.65 10.36 -1.46
CA LEU A 223 -19.49 9.65 -1.98
C LEU A 223 -18.31 10.61 -2.08
N THR A 224 -17.09 10.05 -2.01
CA THR A 224 -15.86 10.80 -2.25
C THR A 224 -15.43 10.64 -3.71
N THR A 225 -14.68 11.62 -4.22
CA THR A 225 -14.13 11.58 -5.58
C THR A 225 -12.79 10.85 -5.61
N HIS A 226 -12.37 10.41 -6.80
CA HIS A 226 -11.03 9.86 -6.99
C HIS A 226 -9.95 10.87 -6.57
N GLY A 227 -8.94 10.39 -5.84
CA GLY A 227 -7.84 11.21 -5.29
C GLY A 227 -8.11 11.77 -3.90
N ASP A 228 -9.33 11.64 -3.39
CA ASP A 228 -9.67 12.06 -2.04
C ASP A 228 -9.24 11.01 -1.00
N LEU A 229 -8.02 11.15 -0.49
CA LEU A 229 -7.43 10.22 0.48
C LEU A 229 -7.88 10.51 1.90
N TYR A 230 -7.98 9.45 2.71
CA TYR A 230 -8.27 9.60 4.12
C TYR A 230 -7.00 9.80 4.95
N HIS A 231 -6.99 10.82 5.81
CA HIS A 231 -5.97 11.07 6.82
C HIS A 231 -6.58 11.17 8.20
N GLU A 232 -5.75 10.95 9.22
CA GLU A 232 -6.17 11.17 10.61
C GLU A 232 -6.59 12.64 10.80
N GLY A 233 -7.81 12.85 11.29
CA GLY A 233 -8.39 14.18 11.48
C GLY A 233 -9.27 14.67 10.34
N LYS A 234 -9.35 13.94 9.22
CA LYS A 234 -10.18 14.32 8.06
C LYS A 234 -11.67 14.48 8.40
N GLU A 235 -12.18 13.74 9.38
CA GLU A 235 -13.57 13.87 9.82
C GLU A 235 -13.88 15.14 10.63
N PHE A 236 -12.86 15.88 11.05
CA PHE A 236 -12.97 17.14 11.81
C PHE A 236 -12.60 18.38 10.99
N GLU A 237 -12.19 18.17 9.73
CA GLU A 237 -11.88 19.22 8.74
C GLU A 237 -13.14 19.62 7.97
#